data_AF-A0A5C9BZT6-F1
#
_entry.id   AF-A0A5C9BZT6-F1
#
_cell.length_a   1.000
_cell.length_b   1.000
_cell.length_c   1.000
_cell.angle_alpha   90.00
_cell.angle_beta   90.00
_cell.angle_gamma   90.00
#
_symmetry.space_group_name_H-M   'P 1'
#
loop_
_entity.id
_entity.type
_entity.pdbx_description
1 polymer ?
#
loop_
_entity_poly.entity_id
_entity_poly.type
_entity_poly.pdbx_seq_one_letter_code
_entity_poly.pdbx_strand_id
1 'polypeptide(L)'
;MTITASVAFFKSEFVAALSDGRRVERHDWRAMAQALYELGVDDTAINYEWHNGQRMITAGQQVALRAEIRRLAHMSAHHTVKNHIAAA
;
A
#
# COMPACT_ATOMS: atom_id res chain seq x y z
N MET A 1 6.57 -11.57 -10.85
CA MET A 1 5.59 -12.10 -9.87
C MET A 1 4.94 -10.91 -9.20
N THR A 2 3.62 -10.84 -9.16
CA THR A 2 2.91 -9.76 -8.47
C THR A 2 2.94 -10.03 -6.97
N ILE A 3 3.52 -9.13 -6.18
CA ILE A 3 3.54 -9.24 -4.73
C ILE A 3 2.18 -8.76 -4.22
N THR A 4 1.48 -9.62 -3.47
CA THR A 4 0.21 -9.26 -2.83
C THR A 4 0.43 -8.98 -1.34
N ALA A 5 -0.47 -8.19 -0.75
CA ALA A 5 -0.43 -7.87 0.68
C ALA A 5 -1.79 -8.12 1.34
N SER A 6 -1.78 -8.77 2.49
CA SER A 6 -2.91 -8.84 3.42
C SER A 6 -2.70 -7.83 4.54
N VAL A 7 -3.62 -6.86 4.67
CA VAL A 7 -3.53 -5.76 5.63
C VAL A 7 -4.59 -5.90 6.72
N ALA A 8 -4.15 -5.92 7.97
CA ALA A 8 -5.00 -5.93 9.15
C ALA A 8 -4.68 -4.73 10.06
N PHE A 9 -5.55 -4.44 11.03
CA PHE A 9 -5.31 -3.39 12.02
C PHE A 9 -5.23 -3.98 13.43
N PHE A 10 -4.04 -3.94 14.01
CA PHE A 10 -3.72 -4.58 15.28
C PHE A 10 -2.98 -3.61 16.20
N LYS A 11 -3.38 -3.52 17.48
CA LYS A 11 -2.74 -2.67 18.49
C LYS A 11 -2.46 -1.23 18.02
N SER A 12 -3.42 -0.62 17.34
CA SER A 12 -3.32 0.75 16.80
C SER A 12 -2.33 0.91 15.64
N GLU A 13 -1.99 -0.18 14.95
CA GLU A 13 -1.11 -0.21 13.79
C GLU A 13 -1.75 -0.96 12.62
N PHE A 14 -1.44 -0.50 11.42
CA PHE A 14 -1.61 -1.28 10.21
C PHE A 14 -0.47 -2.29 10.11
N VAL A 15 -0.82 -3.55 9.90
CA VAL A 15 0.12 -4.65 9.72
C VAL A 15 -0.16 -5.26 8.35
N ALA A 16 0.87 -5.33 7.51
CA ALA A 16 0.81 -5.99 6.21
C ALA A 16 1.70 -7.23 6.20
N ALA A 17 1.11 -8.36 5.80
CA ALA A 17 1.84 -9.58 5.45
C ALA A 17 1.90 -9.71 3.92
N LEU A 18 3.11 -9.83 3.37
CA LEU A 18 3.33 -9.93 1.93
C LEU A 18 3.45 -11.40 1.50
N SER A 19 3.06 -11.70 0.26
CA SER A 19 3.15 -13.05 -0.31
C SER A 19 4.59 -13.60 -0.40
N ASP A 20 5.59 -12.73 -0.29
CA ASP A 20 7.02 -13.08 -0.27
C ASP A 20 7.57 -13.35 1.14
N GLY A 21 6.70 -13.35 2.16
CA GLY A 21 7.06 -13.60 3.56
C GLY A 21 7.52 -12.36 4.32
N ARG A 22 7.61 -11.18 3.68
CA ARG A 22 7.91 -9.93 4.40
C ARG A 22 6.71 -9.45 5.21
N ARG A 23 7.00 -8.71 6.27
CA ARG A 23 6.01 -8.09 7.15
C ARG A 23 6.33 -6.61 7.34
N VAL A 24 5.31 -5.77 7.31
CA VAL A 24 5.42 -4.32 7.46
C VAL A 24 4.42 -3.83 8.50
N GLU A 25 4.85 -2.94 9.37
CA GLU A 25 4.03 -2.36 10.43
C GLU A 25 4.12 -0.83 10.36
N ARG A 26 2.97 -0.15 10.38
CA ARG A 26 2.88 1.32 10.32
C ARG A 26 1.70 1.82 11.12
N HIS A 27 1.88 2.91 11.85
CA HIS A 27 0.80 3.53 12.63
C HIS A 27 -0.29 4.18 11.77
N ASP A 28 0.07 4.64 10.57
CA ASP A 28 -0.83 5.38 9.69
C ASP A 28 -1.01 4.69 8.33
N TRP A 29 -2.21 4.83 7.77
CA TRP A 29 -2.58 4.20 6.50
C TRP A 29 -1.79 4.76 5.32
N ARG A 30 -1.37 6.03 5.37
CA ARG A 30 -0.59 6.66 4.30
C ARG A 30 0.85 6.15 4.30
N ALA A 31 1.44 6.04 5.49
CA ALA A 31 2.75 5.42 5.65
C ALA A 31 2.74 3.94 5.24
N MET A 32 1.64 3.22 5.50
CA MET A 32 1.44 1.86 5.00
C MET A 32 1.36 1.83 3.46
N ALA A 33 0.54 2.69 2.85
CA ALA A 33 0.43 2.79 1.39
C ALA A 33 1.79 3.04 0.72
N GLN A 34 2.59 3.96 1.27
CA GLN A 34 3.92 4.23 0.75
C GLN A 34 4.85 3.03 0.85
N ALA A 35 4.88 2.35 2.01
CA ALA A 35 5.72 1.17 2.19
C ALA A 35 5.30 0.04 1.23
N LEU A 36 4.01 -0.21 1.06
CA LEU A 36 3.51 -1.21 0.11
C LEU A 36 3.91 -0.90 -1.33
N TYR A 37 3.79 0.37 -1.74
CA TYR A 37 4.21 0.81 -3.06
C TYR A 37 5.73 0.62 -3.29
N GLU A 38 6.57 1.00 -2.34
CA GLU A 38 8.03 0.82 -2.41
C GLU A 38 8.43 -0.67 -2.48
N LEU A 39 7.61 -1.55 -1.93
CA LEU A 39 7.81 -3.00 -1.98
C LEU A 39 7.23 -3.66 -3.25
N GLY A 40 6.63 -2.87 -4.15
CA GLY A 40 6.10 -3.33 -5.44
C GLY A 40 4.67 -3.88 -5.38
N VAL A 41 3.90 -3.55 -4.33
CA VAL A 41 2.49 -3.92 -4.22
C VAL A 41 1.62 -2.92 -4.95
N ASP A 42 0.77 -3.42 -5.84
CA ASP A 42 -0.19 -2.65 -6.64
C ASP A 42 -1.50 -2.34 -5.86
N ASP A 43 -2.25 -1.31 -6.25
CA ASP A 43 -3.49 -0.94 -5.56
C ASP A 43 -4.58 -2.02 -5.65
N THR A 44 -4.53 -2.87 -6.66
CA THR A 44 -5.41 -4.03 -6.83
C THR A 44 -4.96 -5.28 -6.09
N ALA A 45 -3.70 -5.32 -5.62
CA ALA A 45 -3.06 -6.48 -5.00
C ALA A 45 -3.17 -6.49 -3.46
N ILE A 46 -4.11 -5.73 -2.90
CA ILE A 46 -4.30 -5.58 -1.44
C ILE A 46 -5.61 -6.22 -1.00
N ASN A 47 -5.47 -7.16 -0.07
CA ASN A 47 -6.57 -7.75 0.69
C ASN A 47 -6.63 -7.11 2.08
N TYR A 48 -7.84 -7.00 2.62
CA TYR A 48 -8.06 -6.50 3.97
C TYR A 48 -8.57 -7.63 4.85
N GLU A 49 -7.86 -7.88 5.93
CA GLU A 49 -8.18 -8.92 6.88
C GLU A 49 -8.69 -8.32 8.18
N TRP A 50 -9.60 -9.06 8.82
CA TRP A 50 -10.11 -8.75 10.13
C TRP A 50 -10.08 -10.03 10.97
N HIS A 51 -9.60 -9.90 12.20
CA HIS A 51 -9.58 -10.97 13.19
C HIS A 51 -10.37 -10.59 14.44
N ASN A 52 -10.91 -11.59 15.14
CA ASN A 52 -11.59 -11.37 16.41
C ASN A 52 -10.70 -10.63 17.41
N GLY A 53 -11.26 -9.62 18.08
CA GLY A 53 -10.53 -8.76 19.02
C GLY A 53 -9.71 -7.66 18.37
N GLN A 54 -9.72 -7.54 17.04
CA GLN A 54 -9.08 -6.45 16.30
C GLN A 54 -10.12 -5.43 15.82
N ARG A 55 -9.68 -4.17 15.72
CA ARG A 55 -10.49 -3.14 15.07
C ARG A 55 -10.48 -3.39 13.56
N MET A 56 -11.64 -3.25 12.94
CA MET A 56 -11.77 -3.34 11.50
C MET A 56 -11.17 -2.10 10.81
N ILE A 57 -10.48 -2.31 9.68
CA ILE A 57 -10.12 -1.22 8.77
C ILE A 57 -11.40 -0.75 8.08
N THR A 58 -11.76 0.52 8.25
CA THR A 58 -13.00 1.04 7.68
C THR A 58 -12.93 1.12 6.16
N ALA A 59 -14.08 1.04 5.48
CA ALA A 59 -14.14 1.19 4.02
C ALA A 59 -13.46 2.50 3.54
N GLY A 60 -13.61 3.60 4.28
CA GLY A 60 -12.92 4.86 3.96
C GLY A 60 -11.40 4.74 4.04
N GLN A 61 -10.87 4.02 5.04
CA GLN A 61 -9.43 3.74 5.16
C GLN A 61 -8.93 2.83 4.04
N GLN A 62 -9.72 1.83 3.64
CA GLN A 62 -9.39 0.94 2.52
C GLN A 62 -9.31 1.70 1.19
N VAL A 63 -10.27 2.59 0.94
CA VAL A 63 -10.28 3.43 -0.27
C VAL A 63 -9.11 4.41 -0.24
N ALA A 64 -8.85 5.06 0.90
CA ALA A 64 -7.74 6.00 1.04
C ALA A 64 -6.38 5.34 0.78
N LEU A 65 -6.14 4.16 1.34
CA LEU A 65 -4.89 3.41 1.14
C LEU A 65 -4.66 3.06 -0.34
N ARG A 66 -5.68 2.53 -1.03
CA ARG A 66 -5.59 2.22 -2.47
C ARG A 66 -5.40 3.48 -3.32
N ALA A 67 -6.13 4.54 -3.01
CA ALA A 67 -6.02 5.81 -3.73
C ALA A 67 -4.60 6.40 -3.59
N GLU A 68 -3.95 6.27 -2.44
CA GLU A 68 -2.59 6.74 -2.24
C GLU A 68 -1.56 5.94 -3.03
N ILE A 69 -1.67 4.61 -3.07
CA ILE A 69 -0.78 3.78 -3.91
C ILE A 69 -0.94 4.16 -5.39
N ARG A 70 -2.18 4.34 -5.85
CA ARG A 70 -2.44 4.79 -7.22
C ARG A 70 -1.85 6.17 -7.50
N ARG A 71 -1.97 7.11 -6.56
CA ARG A 71 -1.36 8.45 -6.64
C ARG A 71 0.17 8.36 -6.76
N LEU A 72 0.81 7.51 -5.94
CA LEU A 72 2.25 7.28 -5.98
C LEU A 72 2.69 6.68 -7.33
N ALA A 73 1.95 5.68 -7.83
CA ALA A 73 2.20 5.09 -9.15
C ALA A 73 2.14 6.12 -10.28
N HIS A 74 1.10 6.99 -10.28
CA HIS A 74 0.98 8.06 -11.26
C HIS A 74 2.11 9.09 -11.15
N MET A 75 2.51 9.47 -9.94
CA MET A 75 3.60 10.42 -9.73
C MET A 75 4.94 9.88 -10.24
N SER A 76 5.25 8.62 -9.95
CA SER A 76 6.46 7.98 -10.44
C SER A 76 6.46 7.84 -11.96
N ALA A 77 5.34 7.45 -12.56
CA ALA A 77 5.20 7.40 -14.01
C ALA A 77 5.41 8.79 -14.66
N HIS A 78 4.86 9.83 -14.05
CA HIS A 78 4.99 11.21 -14.54
C HIS A 78 6.41 11.77 -14.35
N HIS A 79 7.17 11.26 -13.38
CA HIS A 79 8.58 11.59 -13.19
C HIS A 79 9.46 10.95 -14.28
N THR A 80 9.19 9.69 -14.64
CA THR A 80 9.90 8.99 -15.72
C THR A 80 9.69 9.66 -17.09
N VAL A 81 8.46 10.11 -17.38
CA VAL A 81 8.15 10.78 -18.66
C VAL A 81 8.84 12.16 -18.77
N LYS A 82 8.88 12.94 -17.69
CA LYS A 82 9.55 14.26 -17.71
C LYS A 82 11.06 14.16 -17.93
N ASN A 83 11.72 13.16 -17.36
CA ASN A 83 13.16 12.97 -17.56
C ASN A 83 13.51 12.52 -18.98
N HIS A 84 12.62 11.83 -19.68
CA HIS A 84 12.87 11.39 -21.06
C HIS A 84 12.74 12.53 -22.09
N ILE A 85 11.87 13.51 -21.83
CA ILE A 85 11.66 14.67 -22.74
C ILE A 85 12.78 15.72 -22.59
N ALA A 86 13.42 15.82 -21.42
CA ALA A 86 14.50 16.78 -21.18
C ALA A 86 15.88 16.33 -21.72
N ALA A 87 16.00 15.13 -22.30
CA ALA A 87 17.25 14.53 -22.76
C ALA A 87 17.36 14.40 -24.29
N ALA A 88 16.45 15.03 -25.04
CA ALA A 88 16.44 15.05 -26.52
C ALA A 88 16.65 16.48 -27.03
#